data_AF-A0A8T7HBZ0-F1
#
_entry.id   AF-A0A8T7HBZ0-F1
#
_cell.length_a   1.000
_cell.length_b   1.000
_cell.length_c   1.000
_cell.angle_alpha   90.00
_cell.angle_beta   90.00
_cell.angle_gamma   90.00
#
_symmetry.space_group_name_H-M   'P 1'
#
loop_
_entity.id
_entity.type
_entity.pdbx_description
1 polymer ?
#
loop_
_entity_poly.entity_id
_entity_poly.type
_entity_poly.pdbx_seq_one_letter_code
_entity_poly.pdbx_strand_id
1 'polypeptide(L)' 'MGIVVGSGYWKKRESLVERVITGTIETHQIKSTDYACYFCGDHVEGKTYLLIDENEKSVARYPLDESCYKNIALKVN' A
#
# COMPACT_ATOMS: atom_id res chain seq x y z
N MET A 1 -19.38 -6.63 -24.07
CA MET A 1 -17.95 -6.30 -23.87
C MET A 1 -17.78 -5.86 -22.43
N GLY A 2 -17.50 -6.81 -21.53
CA GLY A 2 -17.30 -6.52 -20.11
C GLY A 2 -15.91 -5.93 -19.93
N ILE A 3 -15.82 -4.68 -19.49
CA ILE A 3 -14.55 -4.09 -19.10
C ILE A 3 -14.06 -4.92 -17.90
N VAL A 4 -13.00 -5.69 -18.08
CA VAL A 4 -12.35 -6.46 -17.00
C VAL A 4 -11.57 -5.45 -16.14
N VAL A 5 -12.29 -4.62 -15.39
CA VAL A 5 -11.74 -3.75 -14.35
C VAL A 5 -11.48 -4.61 -13.13
N GLY A 6 -10.48 -5.48 -13.21
CA GLY A 6 -10.17 -6.39 -12.11
C GLY A 6 -8.73 -6.89 -12.19
N SER A 7 -8.34 -7.49 -13.31
CA SER A 7 -7.08 -8.24 -13.34
C SER A 7 -5.82 -7.37 -13.19
N GLY A 8 -5.86 -6.09 -13.56
CA GLY A 8 -4.72 -5.18 -13.42
C GLY A 8 -4.55 -4.60 -12.01
N TYR A 9 -5.65 -4.34 -11.31
CA TYR A 9 -5.63 -3.73 -9.97
C TYR A 9 -5.12 -4.73 -8.92
N TRP A 10 -5.54 -5.99 -9.01
CA TRP A 10 -5.14 -7.04 -8.09
C TRP A 10 -3.66 -7.43 -8.28
N LYS A 11 -3.18 -7.52 -9.52
CA LYS A 11 -1.76 -7.77 -9.81
C LYS A 11 -0.83 -6.69 -9.25
N LYS A 12 -1.24 -5.42 -9.33
CA LYS A 12 -0.46 -4.32 -8.73
C LYS A 12 -0.43 -4.39 -7.21
N ARG A 13 -1.55 -4.81 -6.60
CA ARG A 13 -1.67 -4.93 -5.15
C ARG A 13 -0.82 -6.07 -4.59
N GLU A 14 -0.83 -7.25 -5.22
CA GLU A 14 0.05 -8.36 -4.83
C GLU A 14 1.53 -8.01 -5.02
N SER A 15 1.89 -7.41 -6.16
CA SER A 15 3.27 -6.97 -6.42
C SER A 15 3.75 -5.92 -5.40
N LEU A 16 2.88 -5.02 -4.96
CA LEU A 16 3.18 -4.08 -3.87
C LEU A 16 3.46 -4.80 -2.55
N VAL A 17 2.63 -5.78 -2.19
CA VAL A 17 2.83 -6.59 -0.98
C VAL A 17 4.16 -7.33 -1.05
N GLU A 18 4.46 -8.00 -2.16
CA GLU A 18 5.73 -8.70 -2.33
C GLU A 18 6.91 -7.76 -2.17
N ARG A 19 6.87 -6.57 -2.77
CA ARG A 19 7.96 -5.60 -2.69
C ARG A 19 8.15 -4.99 -1.30
N VAL A 20 7.07 -4.85 -0.54
CA VAL A 20 7.15 -4.51 0.89
C VAL A 20 7.76 -5.66 1.70
N ILE A 21 7.35 -6.90 1.42
CA ILE A 21 7.88 -8.09 2.09
C ILE A 21 9.37 -8.28 1.80
N THR A 22 9.81 -8.06 0.55
CA THR A 22 11.22 -8.16 0.16
C THR A 22 12.06 -6.96 0.64
N GLY A 23 11.46 -5.99 1.34
CA GLY A 23 12.14 -4.79 1.83
C GLY A 23 12.60 -3.84 0.73
N THR A 24 12.01 -3.94 -0.47
CA THR A 24 12.33 -3.10 -1.63
C THR A 24 11.63 -1.74 -1.58
N ILE A 25 10.57 -1.63 -0.78
CA ILE A 25 9.76 -0.42 -0.61
C ILE A 25 9.91 0.07 0.83
N GLU A 26 10.23 1.36 0.98
CA GLU A 26 10.34 1.97 2.29
C GLU A 26 8.95 2.29 2.85
N THR A 27 8.78 2.12 4.17
CA THR A 27 7.53 2.44 4.85
C THR A 27 7.76 3.54 5.88
N HIS A 28 7.03 4.64 5.75
CA HIS A 28 7.08 5.75 6.71
C HIS A 28 5.76 5.87 7.46
N GLN A 29 5.84 6.00 8.78
CA GLN A 29 4.67 6.35 9.57
C GLN A 29 4.48 7.86 9.56
N ILE A 30 3.32 8.31 9.10
CA ILE A 30 2.92 9.71 9.12
C ILE A 30 1.64 9.89 9.93
N LYS A 31 1.47 11.08 10.51
CA LYS A 31 0.17 11.51 11.01
C LYS A 31 -0.60 12.08 9.83
N SER A 32 -1.71 11.44 9.47
CA SER A 32 -2.61 12.00 8.49
C SER A 32 -4.03 12.06 9.00
N THR A 33 -4.71 13.10 8.56
CA THR A 33 -6.09 13.41 8.93
C THR A 33 -7.08 13.06 7.82
N ASP A 34 -6.62 12.77 6.60
CA ASP A 34 -7.51 12.47 5.46
C ASP A 34 -6.81 11.62 4.37
N TYR A 35 -6.63 10.32 4.60
CA TYR A 35 -6.18 9.39 3.55
C TYR A 35 -7.05 8.16 3.49
N ALA A 36 -7.39 7.71 2.28
CA ALA A 36 -7.98 6.39 2.08
C ALA A 36 -6.87 5.33 1.98
N CYS A 37 -7.01 4.23 2.70
CA CYS A 37 -6.11 3.09 2.60
C CYS A 37 -6.14 2.52 1.18
N TYR A 38 -4.98 2.38 0.55
CA TYR A 38 -4.87 1.84 -0.80
C TYR A 38 -5.38 0.39 -0.91
N PHE A 39 -5.33 -0.36 0.20
CA PHE A 39 -5.69 -1.76 0.23
C PHE A 39 -7.19 -1.94 0.50
N CYS A 40 -7.69 -1.49 1.64
CA CYS A 40 -9.09 -1.70 2.00
C CYS A 40 -10.03 -0.60 1.50
N GLY A 41 -9.49 0.56 1.08
CA GLY A 41 -10.29 1.73 0.71
C GLY A 41 -10.86 2.47 1.92
N ASP A 42 -10.70 1.95 3.13
CA ASP A 42 -11.19 2.58 4.36
C ASP A 42 -10.46 3.90 4.64
N HIS A 43 -11.18 4.80 5.30
CA HIS A 43 -10.62 6.06 5.74
C HIS A 43 -9.64 5.83 6.90
N VAL A 44 -8.41 6.32 6.75
CA VAL A 44 -7.36 6.26 7.76
C VAL A 44 -7.32 7.59 8.52
N GLU A 45 -7.84 7.56 9.74
CA GLU A 45 -7.79 8.71 10.65
C GLU A 45 -6.67 8.52 11.68
N GLY A 46 -5.75 9.47 11.77
CA GLY A 46 -4.69 9.51 12.78
C GLY A 46 -3.35 8.96 12.29
N LYS A 47 -3.08 7.66 12.49
CA LYS A 47 -1.80 7.02 12.14
C LYS A 47 -1.91 6.35 10.77
N THR A 48 -1.21 6.89 9.78
CA THR A 48 -1.15 6.32 8.43
C THR A 48 0.26 5.81 8.14
N TYR A 49 0.36 4.66 7.51
CA TYR A 49 1.61 4.12 7.00
C TYR A 49 1.69 4.45 5.51
N LEU A 50 2.75 5.12 5.08
CA LEU A 50 2.96 5.48 3.69
C LEU A 50 4.04 4.57 3.12
N LEU A 51 3.65 3.70 2.18
CA LEU A 51 4.62 2.96 1.37
C LEU A 51 5.16 3.90 0.30
N ILE A 52 6.47 4.05 0.24
CA ILE A 52 7.15 4.86 -0.76
C ILE A 52 7.88 3.92 -1.71
N ASP A 53 7.33 3.80 -2.90
CA ASP A 53 7.93 3.05 -3.99
C ASP A 53 8.71 4.00 -4.88
N GLU A 54 10.02 4.11 -4.64
CA GLU A 54 10.92 4.87 -5.49
C GLU A 54 11.41 3.99 -6.64
N ASN A 55 10.95 4.30 -7.85
CA ASN A 55 11.45 3.72 -9.07
C ASN A 55 12.17 4.80 -9.88
N GLU A 56 13.10 4.44 -10.78
CA GLU A 56 13.99 5.38 -11.51
C GLU A 56 13.24 6.49 -12.28
N LYS A 57 11.93 6.33 -12.49
CA LYS A 57 11.06 7.26 -13.22
C LYS A 57 9.97 7.92 -12.38
N SER A 58 9.67 7.43 -11.18
CA SER A 58 8.54 7.92 -10.38
C SER A 58 8.61 7.45 -8.93
N VAL A 59 8.20 8.34 -8.03
CA VAL A 59 7.95 8.03 -6.62
C VAL A 59 6.45 7.82 -6.44
N ALA A 60 6.03 6.57 -6.22
CA ALA A 60 4.64 6.25 -5.93
C ALA A 60 4.44 6.12 -4.41
N ARG A 61 3.36 6.71 -3.90
CA ARG A 61 3.05 6.73 -2.47
C ARG A 61 1.73 6.03 -2.24
N TYR A 62 1.73 5.00 -1.40
CA TYR A 62 0.54 4.21 -1.10
C TYR A 62 0.22 4.32 0.40
N PRO A 63 -0.78 5.12 0.78
CA PRO A 63 -1.24 5.19 2.16
C PRO A 63 -1.91 3.87 2.57
N LEU A 64 -1.64 3.46 3.80
CA LEU A 64 -2.12 2.25 4.44
C LEU A 64 -2.64 2.61 5.83
N ASP A 65 -3.69 1.92 6.24
CA ASP A 65 -4.10 1.90 7.63
C ASP A 65 -3.18 0.98 8.45
N GLU A 66 -3.21 1.14 9.77
CA GLU A 66 -2.40 0.33 10.69
C GLU A 66 -2.69 -1.18 10.55
N SER A 67 -3.95 -1.56 10.31
CA SER A 67 -4.38 -2.96 10.17
C SER A 67 -3.89 -3.57 8.86
N CYS A 68 -3.98 -2.86 7.73
CA CYS A 68 -3.42 -3.35 6.46
C CYS A 68 -1.90 -3.44 6.53
N TYR A 69 -1.23 -2.44 7.14
CA TYR A 69 0.21 -2.50 7.34
C TYR A 69 0.61 -3.70 8.21
N LYS A 70 -0.05 -3.90 9.35
CA LYS A 70 0.18 -5.06 10.22
C LYS A 70 -0.05 -6.38 9.49
N ASN A 71 -1.10 -6.51 8.70
CA ASN A 71 -1.36 -7.72 7.91
C ASN A 71 -0.23 -8.02 6.91
N ILE A 72 0.36 -7.00 6.31
CA ILE A 72 1.49 -7.16 5.38
C ILE A 72 2.76 -7.50 6.17
N ALA A 73 3.06 -6.73 7.22
CA ALA A 73 4.22 -6.93 8.07
C ALA A 73 4.22 -8.31 8.77
N LEU A 74 3.05 -8.83 9.16
CA LEU A 74 2.90 -10.19 9.71
C LEU A 74 3.26 -11.29 8.72
N LYS A 75 3.23 -11.03 7.40
CA LYS A 75 3.69 -12.00 6.39
C LYS A 75 5.22 -12.00 6.20
N VAL A 76 5.91 -11.00 6.75
CA VAL A 76 7.37 -10.87 6.67
C VAL A 76 8.08 -11.65 7.77
N ASN A 77 7.34 -12.06 8.82
CA ASN A 77 7.86 -12.71 10.02
C ASN A 77 7.43 -14.18 10.07
#